data_AF-A0A543BQM1-F1
#
_entry.id   AF-A0A543BQM1-F1
#
_cell.length_a   1.000
_cell.length_b   1.000
_cell.length_c   1.000
_cell.angle_alpha   90.00
_cell.angle_beta   90.00
_cell.angle_gamma   90.00
#
_symmetry.space_group_name_H-M   'P 1'
#
loop_
_entity.id
_entity.type
_entity.pdbx_description
1 polymer ?
#
loop_
_entity_poly.entity_id
_entity_poly.type
_entity_poly.pdbx_seq_one_letter_code
_entity_poly.pdbx_strand_id
1 'polypeptide(L)'
;MKRAAPGVSIPPAGARLVVPDVLRGIAIVAMLIAHAAPFVPSRPGAVSFVTSMFSEMASPLFALVMGLSAQLVWNRRLRVGVTLLQQTLRGLFLIALGVWMSTWGSWVAVILAYLGALIIIGAPILLARTPVVIAIAAVVLLVSQPLLAAARGWIWIYTAPEPVREVMYWIFLGPQYRVVNLLPFFLLGALLVRHGFRRDALLWTLAGIAPVAYIVWAVGAFAHLVPKQSGDYTDTLRDVGLVLGTYVAVVLAATTKRGSARRFWDSIFVPLRACGQVALSLYVLHVGLIALWKNAYGFPVANFYLGWFVIVPGMIFVGWLWWRFVGTGPVEWVMGWITGRPKRVRRAA
;
A
#
# COMPACT_ATOMS: atom_id res chain seq x y z
N MET A 1 -2.74 5.04 -48.38
CA MET A 1 -2.43 5.84 -47.18
C MET A 1 -3.20 5.29 -45.98
N LYS A 2 -2.55 4.50 -45.10
CA LYS A 2 -3.14 3.97 -43.87
C LYS A 2 -3.06 5.04 -42.76
N ARG A 3 -4.20 5.47 -42.22
CA ARG A 3 -4.27 6.44 -41.11
C ARG A 3 -3.64 5.83 -39.85
N ALA A 4 -2.60 6.47 -39.31
CA ALA A 4 -2.01 6.13 -38.04
C ALA A 4 -3.02 6.37 -36.90
N ALA A 5 -3.16 5.38 -36.01
CA ALA A 5 -3.93 5.53 -34.79
C ALA A 5 -3.30 6.63 -33.90
N PRO A 6 -4.10 7.46 -33.21
CA PRO A 6 -3.57 8.49 -32.31
C PRO A 6 -2.83 7.81 -31.15
N GLY A 7 -1.51 7.78 -31.24
CA GLY A 7 -0.64 7.37 -30.14
C GLY A 7 -0.88 8.29 -28.94
N VAL A 8 -1.08 7.68 -27.78
CA VAL A 8 -1.10 8.39 -26.50
C VAL A 8 0.19 9.19 -26.39
N SER A 9 0.09 10.51 -26.33
CA SER A 9 1.22 11.37 -26.01
C SER A 9 1.76 10.95 -24.66
N ILE A 10 3.02 10.52 -24.64
CA ILE A 10 3.73 10.28 -23.39
C ILE A 10 3.71 11.61 -22.63
N PRO A 11 3.15 11.68 -21.41
CA PRO A 11 3.14 12.90 -20.64
C PRO A 11 4.57 13.46 -20.52
N PRO A 12 4.78 14.79 -20.57
CA PRO A 12 6.10 15.38 -20.50
C PRO A 12 6.86 14.86 -19.28
N ALA A 13 8.19 14.76 -19.40
CA ALA A 13 9.06 14.29 -18.32
C ALA A 13 8.79 15.08 -17.02
N GLY A 14 8.06 14.46 -16.08
CA GLY A 14 7.63 15.10 -14.84
C GLY A 14 6.13 15.05 -14.55
N ALA A 15 5.28 14.70 -15.51
CA ALA A 15 3.84 14.55 -15.28
C ALA A 15 3.55 13.31 -14.41
N ARG A 16 3.04 13.56 -13.20
CA ARG A 16 2.65 12.52 -12.25
C ARG A 16 1.39 11.82 -12.72
N LEU A 17 1.36 10.50 -12.58
CA LEU A 17 0.17 9.72 -12.88
C LEU A 17 -0.83 9.85 -11.74
N VAL A 18 -2.07 10.21 -12.08
CA VAL A 18 -3.15 10.43 -11.10
C VAL A 18 -3.48 9.13 -10.34
N VAL A 19 -3.59 8.01 -11.06
CA VAL A 19 -4.02 6.73 -10.48
C VAL A 19 -3.09 6.26 -9.35
N PRO A 20 -1.75 6.14 -9.51
CA PRO A 20 -0.86 5.75 -8.42
C PRO A 20 -0.88 6.69 -7.21
N ASP A 21 -0.98 8.01 -7.42
CA ASP A 21 -1.01 8.99 -6.32
C ASP A 21 -2.33 8.93 -5.55
N VAL A 22 -3.46 8.74 -6.23
CA VAL A 22 -4.77 8.55 -5.59
C VAL A 22 -4.82 7.24 -4.82
N LEU A 23 -4.37 6.13 -5.41
CA LEU A 23 -4.34 4.83 -4.72
C LEU A 23 -3.46 4.87 -3.47
N ARG A 24 -2.33 5.58 -3.52
CA ARG A 24 -1.49 5.82 -2.34
C ARG A 24 -2.21 6.62 -1.28
N GLY A 25 -2.94 7.66 -1.69
CA GLY A 25 -3.79 8.46 -0.79
C GLY A 25 -4.85 7.61 -0.10
N ILE A 26 -5.55 6.76 -0.85
CA ILE A 26 -6.55 5.83 -0.30
C ILE A 26 -5.92 4.86 0.69
N ALA A 27 -4.75 4.29 0.37
CA ALA A 27 -4.02 3.41 1.28
C ALA A 27 -3.68 4.10 2.61
N ILE A 28 -3.22 5.36 2.56
CA ILE A 28 -2.94 6.16 3.75
C ILE A 28 -4.21 6.42 4.56
N VAL A 29 -5.31 6.82 3.92
CA VAL A 29 -6.58 7.06 4.62
C VAL A 29 -7.09 5.78 5.29
N ALA A 30 -7.05 4.66 4.57
CA ALA A 30 -7.46 3.35 5.09
C ALA A 30 -6.64 2.95 6.33
N MET A 31 -5.33 3.18 6.29
CA MET A 31 -4.42 2.94 7.40
C MET A 31 -4.67 3.88 8.59
N LEU A 32 -4.90 5.17 8.36
CA LEU A 32 -5.25 6.11 9.43
C LEU A 32 -6.54 5.67 10.14
N ILE A 33 -7.55 5.24 9.38
CA ILE A 33 -8.80 4.69 9.91
C ILE A 33 -8.53 3.45 10.77
N ALA A 34 -7.66 2.54 10.31
CA ALA A 34 -7.29 1.33 11.04
C ALA A 34 -6.58 1.64 12.37
N HIS A 35 -5.59 2.55 12.35
CA HIS A 35 -4.81 2.89 13.54
C HIS A 35 -5.58 3.78 14.53
N ALA A 36 -6.64 4.45 14.08
CA ALA A 36 -7.55 5.20 14.93
C ALA A 36 -8.64 4.33 15.57
N ALA A 37 -8.80 3.06 15.15
CA ALA A 37 -9.86 2.18 15.67
C ALA A 37 -9.81 1.99 17.20
N PRO A 38 -8.63 1.86 17.86
CA PRO A 38 -8.54 1.78 19.32
C PRO A 38 -9.06 3.02 20.07
N PHE A 39 -9.19 4.18 19.44
CA PHE A 39 -9.80 5.36 20.07
C PHE A 39 -11.32 5.25 20.21
N VAL A 40 -11.97 4.33 19.49
CA VAL A 40 -13.43 4.15 19.57
C VAL A 40 -13.71 2.65 19.78
N PRO A 41 -13.35 2.08 20.94
CA PRO A 41 -13.49 0.64 21.18
C PRO A 41 -14.96 0.17 21.16
N SER A 42 -15.91 1.03 21.55
CA SER A 42 -17.33 0.71 21.64
C SER A 42 -18.08 1.32 20.45
N ARG A 43 -18.16 0.57 19.36
CA ARG A 43 -18.80 1.02 18.11
C ARG A 43 -19.79 0.00 17.55
N PRO A 44 -20.88 0.44 16.87
CA PRO A 44 -21.88 -0.46 16.30
C PRO A 44 -21.25 -1.47 15.33
N GLY A 45 -21.84 -2.67 15.23
CA GLY A 45 -21.31 -3.77 14.41
C GLY A 45 -21.05 -3.37 12.95
N ALA A 46 -21.93 -2.58 12.33
CA ALA A 46 -21.76 -2.07 10.98
C ALA A 46 -20.51 -1.16 10.83
N VAL A 47 -20.27 -0.28 11.81
CA VAL A 47 -19.06 0.57 11.83
C VAL A 47 -17.83 -0.30 12.10
N SER A 48 -17.95 -1.30 12.99
CA SER A 48 -16.92 -2.30 13.26
C SER A 48 -16.43 -2.96 11.97
N PHE A 49 -17.39 -3.45 11.19
CA PHE A 49 -17.20 -4.09 9.90
C PHE A 49 -16.57 -3.15 8.86
N VAL A 50 -17.09 -1.94 8.69
CA VAL A 50 -16.55 -1.00 7.69
C VAL A 50 -15.08 -0.65 8.00
N THR A 51 -14.75 -0.36 9.25
CA THR A 51 -13.36 -0.09 9.64
C THR A 51 -12.46 -1.31 9.49
N SER A 52 -12.97 -2.53 9.74
CA SER A 52 -12.17 -3.73 9.47
C SER A 52 -11.87 -3.84 7.98
N MET A 53 -12.82 -3.55 7.09
CA MET A 53 -12.54 -3.53 5.64
C MET A 53 -11.44 -2.52 5.27
N PHE A 54 -11.40 -1.34 5.89
CA PHE A 54 -10.29 -0.40 5.69
C PHE A 54 -8.95 -0.93 6.22
N SER A 55 -8.95 -1.58 7.39
CA SER A 55 -7.76 -2.20 7.97
C SER A 55 -7.16 -3.27 7.06
N GLU A 56 -8.01 -4.13 6.53
CA GLU A 56 -7.60 -5.27 5.70
C GLU A 56 -7.16 -4.80 4.31
N MET A 57 -7.80 -3.77 3.76
CA MET A 57 -7.42 -3.19 2.47
C MET A 57 -6.07 -2.44 2.51
N ALA A 58 -5.72 -1.81 3.63
CA ALA A 58 -4.60 -0.88 3.69
C ALA A 58 -3.26 -1.51 3.27
N SER A 59 -2.91 -2.67 3.83
CA SER A 59 -1.61 -3.31 3.60
C SER A 59 -1.40 -3.84 2.17
N PRO A 60 -2.32 -4.61 1.55
CA PRO A 60 -2.14 -5.05 0.17
C PRO A 60 -2.24 -3.88 -0.83
N LEU A 61 -2.99 -2.82 -0.52
CA LEU A 61 -3.02 -1.62 -1.35
C LEU A 61 -1.69 -0.85 -1.31
N PHE A 62 -1.01 -0.79 -0.16
CA PHE A 62 0.36 -0.25 -0.09
C PHE A 62 1.34 -1.08 -0.91
N ALA A 63 1.26 -2.41 -0.83
CA ALA A 63 2.10 -3.31 -1.63
C ALA A 63 1.88 -3.08 -3.14
N LEU A 64 0.62 -3.02 -3.59
CA LEU A 64 0.24 -2.70 -4.96
C LEU A 64 0.84 -1.36 -5.41
N VAL A 65 0.63 -0.30 -4.62
CA VAL A 65 1.13 1.05 -4.93
C VAL A 65 2.65 1.12 -4.94
N MET A 66 3.31 0.34 -4.09
CA MET A 66 4.77 0.25 -4.09
C MET A 66 5.28 -0.44 -5.36
N GLY A 67 4.59 -1.48 -5.83
CA GLY A 67 4.82 -2.11 -7.13
C GLY A 67 4.61 -1.16 -8.31
N LEU A 68 3.50 -0.41 -8.32
CA LEU A 68 3.26 0.67 -9.29
C LEU A 68 4.45 1.65 -9.31
N SER A 69 4.87 2.07 -8.13
CA SER A 69 5.98 3.02 -7.96
C SER A 69 7.29 2.44 -8.48
N ALA A 70 7.60 1.19 -8.16
CA ALA A 70 8.84 0.53 -8.57
C ALA A 70 8.96 0.37 -10.09
N GLN A 71 7.87 -0.06 -10.74
CA GLN A 71 7.81 -0.16 -12.20
C GLN A 71 7.93 1.22 -12.89
N LEU A 72 7.38 2.29 -12.30
CA LEU A 72 7.56 3.64 -12.84
C LEU A 72 9.00 4.13 -12.77
N VAL A 73 9.77 3.72 -11.76
CA VAL A 73 11.21 4.00 -11.71
C VAL A 73 11.94 3.24 -12.80
N TRP A 74 11.62 1.95 -12.96
CA TRP A 74 12.17 1.11 -14.02
C TRP A 74 11.95 1.69 -15.43
N ASN A 75 10.74 2.20 -15.70
CA ASN A 75 10.38 2.78 -16.99
C ASN A 75 11.21 4.03 -17.37
N ARG A 76 11.99 4.61 -16.45
CA ARG A 76 12.90 5.73 -16.73
C ARG A 76 14.16 5.33 -17.51
N ARG A 77 14.33 4.04 -17.84
CA ARG A 77 15.43 3.49 -18.66
C ARG A 77 16.83 3.83 -18.11
N LEU A 78 16.98 3.88 -16.79
CA LEU A 78 18.30 3.96 -16.16
C LEU A 78 19.05 2.63 -16.31
N ARG A 79 20.36 2.65 -16.06
CA ARG A 79 21.16 1.41 -15.96
C ARG A 79 20.53 0.48 -14.91
N VAL A 80 20.54 -0.83 -15.18
CA VAL A 80 19.92 -1.84 -14.31
C VAL A 80 20.45 -1.75 -12.88
N GLY A 81 21.78 -1.73 -12.72
CA GLY A 81 22.43 -1.63 -11.41
C GLY A 81 22.05 -0.36 -10.64
N VAL A 82 21.90 0.78 -11.32
CA VAL A 82 21.46 2.04 -10.69
C VAL A 82 20.02 1.92 -10.20
N THR A 83 19.13 1.34 -11.01
CA THR A 83 17.73 1.16 -10.60
C THR A 83 17.62 0.23 -9.41
N LEU A 84 18.32 -0.91 -9.43
CA LEU A 84 18.34 -1.84 -8.30
C LEU A 84 18.92 -1.19 -7.05
N LEU A 85 20.05 -0.50 -7.15
CA LEU A 85 20.65 0.22 -6.03
C LEU A 85 19.67 1.23 -5.42
N GLN A 86 18.98 2.02 -6.25
CA GLN A 86 17.98 2.98 -5.76
C GLN A 86 16.81 2.30 -5.05
N GLN A 87 16.32 1.17 -5.53
CA GLN A 87 15.24 0.43 -4.88
C GLN A 87 15.71 -0.24 -3.60
N THR A 88 16.93 -0.78 -3.58
CA THR A 88 17.55 -1.36 -2.39
C THR A 88 17.77 -0.31 -1.31
N LEU A 89 18.36 0.85 -1.65
CA LEU A 89 18.53 1.97 -0.71
C LEU A 89 17.19 2.46 -0.18
N ARG A 90 16.16 2.53 -1.03
CA ARG A 90 14.79 2.85 -0.61
C ARG A 90 14.25 1.82 0.37
N GLY A 91 14.43 0.53 0.09
CA GLY A 91 13.99 -0.55 0.95
C GLY A 91 14.70 -0.56 2.30
N LEU A 92 16.03 -0.41 2.30
CA LEU A 92 16.84 -0.31 3.51
C LEU A 92 16.44 0.89 4.37
N PHE A 93 16.18 2.05 3.75
CA PHE A 93 15.67 3.22 4.45
C PHE A 93 14.32 2.93 5.13
N LEU A 94 13.40 2.25 4.46
CA LEU A 94 12.12 1.85 5.05
C LEU A 94 12.30 0.83 6.18
N ILE A 95 13.22 -0.13 6.05
CA ILE A 95 13.55 -1.08 7.13
C ILE A 95 14.08 -0.34 8.35
N ALA A 96 15.10 0.50 8.18
CA ALA A 96 15.69 1.28 9.27
C ALA A 96 14.64 2.16 9.96
N LEU A 97 13.81 2.86 9.18
CA LEU A 97 12.74 3.70 9.70
C LEU A 97 11.68 2.86 10.44
N GLY A 98 11.32 1.69 9.91
CA GLY A 98 10.35 0.79 10.53
C GLY A 98 10.82 0.19 11.84
N VAL A 99 12.06 -0.30 11.89
CA VAL A 99 12.71 -0.82 13.11
C VAL A 99 12.88 0.28 14.14
N TRP A 100 13.24 1.50 13.73
CA TRP A 100 13.29 2.62 14.67
C TRP A 100 11.92 2.94 15.27
N MET A 101 10.88 3.02 14.43
CA MET A 101 9.52 3.33 14.89
C MET A 101 8.90 2.23 15.77
N SER A 102 9.32 0.97 15.62
CA SER A 102 8.83 -0.10 16.51
C SER A 102 9.26 0.09 17.96
N THR A 103 10.37 0.81 18.19
CA THR A 103 10.87 1.14 19.55
C THR A 103 10.03 2.20 20.27
N TRP A 104 9.16 2.93 19.57
CA TRP A 104 8.38 4.03 20.16
C TRP A 104 7.27 3.55 21.10
N GLY A 105 7.02 2.24 21.10
CA GLY A 105 6.05 1.61 21.98
C GLY A 105 4.61 1.96 21.65
N SER A 106 4.28 2.26 20.37
CA SER A 106 2.91 2.46 19.91
C SER A 106 2.14 1.13 19.75
N TRP A 107 0.82 1.17 19.61
CA TRP A 107 0.02 -0.01 19.19
C TRP A 107 -0.05 -0.21 17.68
N VAL A 108 0.60 0.66 16.91
CA VAL A 108 0.61 0.56 15.45
C VAL A 108 1.52 -0.57 15.03
N ALA A 109 0.98 -1.51 14.25
CA ALA A 109 1.80 -2.49 13.56
C ALA A 109 2.59 -1.80 12.44
N VAL A 110 3.90 -1.65 12.64
CA VAL A 110 4.75 -0.87 11.73
C VAL A 110 5.03 -1.64 10.45
N ILE A 111 4.31 -1.32 9.36
CA ILE A 111 4.41 -2.03 8.07
C ILE A 111 5.70 -1.73 7.30
N LEU A 112 6.46 -0.69 7.65
CA LEU A 112 7.57 -0.17 6.83
C LEU A 112 8.68 -1.19 6.59
N ALA A 113 9.05 -1.99 7.60
CA ALA A 113 10.08 -3.01 7.44
C ALA A 113 9.65 -4.11 6.45
N TYR A 114 8.39 -4.52 6.52
CA TYR A 114 7.77 -5.46 5.57
C TYR A 114 7.79 -4.89 4.14
N LEU A 115 7.43 -3.61 3.96
CA LEU A 115 7.48 -2.94 2.65
C LEU A 115 8.92 -2.78 2.14
N GLY A 116 9.87 -2.50 3.03
CA GLY A 116 11.28 -2.39 2.69
C GLY A 116 11.87 -3.72 2.22
N ALA A 117 11.58 -4.82 2.90
CA ALA A 117 11.93 -6.17 2.46
C ALA A 117 11.24 -6.52 1.13
N LEU A 118 9.95 -6.21 1.01
CA LEU A 118 9.14 -6.45 -0.18
C LEU A 118 9.70 -5.76 -1.42
N ILE A 119 10.17 -4.51 -1.33
CA ILE A 119 10.76 -3.83 -2.50
C ILE A 119 12.15 -4.36 -2.85
N ILE A 120 12.96 -4.76 -1.86
CA ILE A 120 14.27 -5.39 -2.08
C ILE A 120 14.11 -6.72 -2.83
N ILE A 121 13.12 -7.54 -2.44
CA ILE A 121 12.83 -8.83 -3.06
C ILE A 121 12.11 -8.66 -4.41
N GLY A 122 11.13 -7.76 -4.45
CA GLY A 122 10.25 -7.58 -5.61
C GLY A 122 10.93 -6.85 -6.77
N ALA A 123 11.81 -5.88 -6.52
CA ALA A 123 12.41 -5.06 -7.58
C ALA A 123 13.25 -5.86 -8.60
N PRO A 124 14.10 -6.83 -8.21
CA PRO A 124 14.80 -7.70 -9.16
C PRO A 124 13.86 -8.50 -10.07
N ILE A 125 12.70 -8.93 -9.58
CA ILE A 125 11.71 -9.68 -10.37
C ILE A 125 11.16 -8.82 -11.51
N LEU A 126 11.09 -7.49 -11.32
CA LEU A 126 10.63 -6.53 -12.34
C LEU A 126 11.58 -6.44 -13.54
N LEU A 127 12.79 -6.99 -13.46
CA LEU A 127 13.69 -7.08 -14.61
C LEU A 127 13.19 -8.10 -15.65
N ALA A 128 12.39 -9.07 -15.21
CA ALA A 128 11.87 -10.12 -16.07
C ALA A 128 10.76 -9.62 -17.02
N ARG A 129 10.57 -10.37 -18.11
CA ARG A 129 9.50 -10.14 -19.08
C ARG A 129 8.13 -10.32 -18.42
N THR A 130 7.11 -9.62 -18.93
CA THR A 130 5.74 -9.66 -18.40
C THR A 130 5.20 -11.07 -18.12
N PRO A 131 5.32 -12.08 -19.02
CA PRO A 131 4.83 -13.43 -18.73
C PRO A 131 5.53 -14.08 -17.51
N VAL A 132 6.82 -13.83 -17.32
CA VAL A 132 7.58 -14.37 -16.18
C VAL A 132 7.11 -13.73 -14.88
N VAL A 133 6.86 -12.42 -14.87
CA VAL A 133 6.32 -11.71 -13.69
C VAL A 133 4.92 -12.23 -13.34
N ILE A 134 4.07 -12.49 -14.35
CA ILE A 134 2.75 -13.10 -14.16
C ILE A 134 2.89 -14.50 -13.54
N ALA A 135 3.75 -15.35 -14.12
CA ALA A 135 3.98 -16.69 -13.62
C ALA A 135 4.47 -16.68 -12.16
N ILE A 136 5.43 -15.83 -11.83
CA ILE A 136 5.94 -15.69 -10.45
C ILE A 136 4.83 -15.20 -9.52
N ALA A 137 4.04 -14.19 -9.90
CA ALA A 137 2.94 -13.71 -9.08
C ALA A 137 1.90 -14.80 -8.81
N ALA A 138 1.55 -15.60 -9.82
CA ALA A 138 0.63 -16.72 -9.69
C ALA A 138 1.19 -17.85 -8.81
N VAL A 139 2.46 -18.23 -9.01
CA VAL A 139 3.12 -19.26 -8.19
C VAL A 139 3.22 -18.83 -6.73
N VAL A 140 3.67 -17.59 -6.46
CA VAL A 140 3.75 -17.08 -5.09
C VAL A 140 2.37 -17.04 -4.44
N LEU A 141 1.33 -16.61 -5.17
CA LEU A 141 -0.04 -16.63 -4.67
C LEU A 141 -0.49 -18.05 -4.30
N LEU A 142 -0.28 -19.03 -5.20
CA LEU A 142 -0.69 -20.43 -5.01
C LEU A 142 0.14 -21.19 -3.97
N VAL A 143 1.39 -20.77 -3.71
CA VAL A 143 2.27 -21.42 -2.73
C VAL A 143 2.25 -20.70 -1.38
N SER A 144 1.67 -19.49 -1.32
CA SER A 144 1.67 -18.67 -0.10
C SER A 144 1.15 -19.42 1.13
N GLN A 145 -0.10 -19.92 1.12
CA GLN A 145 -0.68 -20.61 2.27
C GLN A 145 0.10 -21.87 2.71
N PRO A 146 0.43 -22.85 1.84
CA PRO A 146 1.19 -24.03 2.27
C PRO A 146 2.59 -23.66 2.77
N LEU A 147 3.23 -22.64 2.18
CA LEU A 147 4.53 -22.16 2.65
C LEU A 147 4.44 -21.54 4.05
N LEU A 148 3.39 -20.75 4.32
CA LEU A 148 3.13 -20.20 5.65
C LEU A 148 2.81 -21.29 6.67
N ALA A 149 2.05 -22.32 6.27
CA ALA A 149 1.77 -23.46 7.12
C ALA A 149 3.05 -24.23 7.50
N ALA A 150 3.92 -24.47 6.51
CA ALA A 150 5.24 -25.07 6.74
C ALA A 150 6.11 -24.21 7.66
N ALA A 151 6.19 -22.90 7.39
CA ALA A 151 6.99 -21.96 8.16
C ALA A 151 6.58 -21.90 9.64
N ARG A 152 5.29 -22.03 9.95
CA ARG A 152 4.80 -22.09 11.34
C ARG A 152 5.39 -23.28 12.13
N GLY A 153 5.71 -24.38 11.45
CA GLY A 153 6.34 -25.57 12.04
C GLY A 153 7.87 -25.52 12.07
N TRP A 154 8.52 -24.50 11.50
CA TRP A 154 9.97 -24.38 11.50
C TRP A 154 10.49 -23.88 12.86
N ILE A 155 10.73 -24.83 13.78
CA ILE A 155 11.18 -24.57 15.16
C ILE A 155 12.42 -23.66 15.20
N TRP A 156 13.33 -23.81 14.24
CA TRP A 156 14.57 -23.05 14.16
C TRP A 156 14.35 -21.53 14.02
N ILE A 157 13.21 -21.07 13.46
CA ILE A 157 12.93 -19.62 13.37
C ILE A 157 12.80 -19.02 14.77
N TYR A 158 12.17 -19.74 15.69
CA TYR A 158 11.90 -19.25 17.05
C TYR A 158 13.15 -19.23 17.92
N THR A 159 14.14 -20.08 17.61
CA THR A 159 15.42 -20.18 18.33
C THR A 159 16.57 -19.43 17.63
N ALA A 160 16.35 -18.87 16.45
CA ALA A 160 17.36 -18.14 15.70
C ALA A 160 17.75 -16.82 16.40
N PRO A 161 18.97 -16.29 16.15
CA PRO A 161 19.37 -14.96 16.59
C PRO A 161 18.39 -13.87 16.10
N GLU A 162 18.24 -12.81 16.90
CA GLU A 162 17.24 -11.75 16.66
C GLU A 162 17.18 -11.22 15.23
N PRO A 163 18.30 -10.88 14.55
CA PRO A 163 18.22 -10.32 13.20
C PRO A 163 17.64 -11.32 12.18
N VAL A 164 17.96 -12.61 12.34
CA VAL A 164 17.44 -13.66 11.46
C VAL A 164 15.98 -13.90 11.76
N ARG A 165 15.62 -13.97 13.05
CA ARG A 165 14.25 -14.16 13.48
C ARG A 165 13.35 -13.04 12.98
N GLU A 166 13.72 -11.77 13.15
CA GLU A 166 12.94 -10.63 12.64
C GLU A 166 12.67 -10.73 11.14
N VAL A 167 13.70 -11.04 10.35
CA VAL A 167 13.54 -11.19 8.90
C VAL A 167 12.58 -12.34 8.56
N MET A 168 12.66 -13.46 9.27
CA MET A 168 11.73 -14.59 9.08
C MET A 168 10.30 -14.22 9.48
N TYR A 169 10.12 -13.39 10.52
CA TYR A 169 8.81 -12.83 10.86
C TYR A 169 8.30 -11.91 9.76
N TRP A 170 9.13 -11.04 9.19
CA TRP A 170 8.67 -10.17 8.11
C TRP A 170 8.26 -10.96 6.86
N ILE A 171 8.98 -12.03 6.54
CA ILE A 171 8.71 -12.83 5.35
C ILE A 171 7.51 -13.77 5.55
N PHE A 172 7.47 -14.50 6.66
CA PHE A 172 6.54 -15.62 6.86
C PHE A 172 5.65 -15.51 8.10
N LEU A 173 6.22 -15.18 9.26
CA LEU A 173 5.51 -15.39 10.54
C LEU A 173 4.83 -14.13 11.10
N GLY A 174 4.80 -13.04 10.35
CA GLY A 174 4.27 -11.77 10.80
C GLY A 174 2.79 -11.90 11.17
N PRO A 175 2.36 -11.31 12.31
CA PRO A 175 1.00 -11.47 12.80
C PRO A 175 -0.02 -10.68 11.97
N GLN A 176 0.40 -9.54 11.41
CA GLN A 176 -0.46 -8.63 10.67
C GLN A 176 -0.09 -8.55 9.18
N TYR A 177 1.20 -8.70 8.85
CA TYR A 177 1.72 -8.54 7.49
C TYR A 177 2.78 -9.59 7.19
N ARG A 178 2.88 -10.02 5.94
CA ARG A 178 3.86 -11.00 5.48
C ARG A 178 4.29 -10.67 4.07
N VAL A 179 5.59 -10.64 3.79
CA VAL A 179 6.09 -10.34 2.43
C VAL A 179 5.55 -11.35 1.43
N VAL A 180 5.41 -12.63 1.81
CA VAL A 180 4.87 -13.69 0.93
C VAL A 180 3.45 -13.36 0.44
N ASN A 181 2.56 -12.88 1.31
CA ASN A 181 1.19 -12.49 0.91
C ASN A 181 1.15 -11.17 0.15
N LEU A 182 2.07 -10.23 0.45
CA LEU A 182 2.11 -8.91 -0.18
C LEU A 182 2.80 -8.90 -1.56
N LEU A 183 3.69 -9.87 -1.83
CA LEU A 183 4.45 -9.94 -3.07
C LEU A 183 3.58 -10.08 -4.33
N PRO A 184 2.53 -10.92 -4.38
CA PRO A 184 1.59 -10.94 -5.50
C PRO A 184 0.98 -9.57 -5.80
N PHE A 185 0.57 -8.80 -4.78
CA PHE A 185 0.03 -7.45 -4.97
C PHE A 185 1.08 -6.48 -5.50
N PHE A 186 2.31 -6.53 -5.00
CA PHE A 186 3.42 -5.73 -5.54
C PHE A 186 3.66 -6.03 -7.03
N LEU A 187 3.75 -7.30 -7.41
CA LEU A 187 3.97 -7.70 -8.80
C LEU A 187 2.78 -7.32 -9.68
N LEU A 188 1.54 -7.49 -9.19
CA LEU A 188 0.33 -7.02 -9.85
C LEU A 188 0.40 -5.51 -10.09
N GLY A 189 0.78 -4.71 -9.10
CA GLY A 189 0.99 -3.27 -9.26
C GLY A 189 1.93 -2.97 -10.43
N ALA A 190 3.08 -3.63 -10.51
CA ALA A 190 3.98 -3.44 -11.63
C ALA A 190 3.37 -3.83 -12.99
N LEU A 191 2.65 -4.95 -13.06
CA LEU A 191 1.96 -5.40 -14.27
C LEU A 191 0.91 -4.38 -14.75
N LEU A 192 0.18 -3.74 -13.84
CA LEU A 192 -0.81 -2.70 -14.17
C LEU A 192 -0.17 -1.45 -14.79
N VAL A 193 1.04 -1.07 -14.36
CA VAL A 193 1.81 0.01 -15.01
C VAL A 193 2.27 -0.41 -16.41
N ARG A 194 2.72 -1.66 -16.59
CA ARG A 194 3.13 -2.18 -17.91
C ARG A 194 1.95 -2.16 -18.90
N HIS A 195 0.74 -2.40 -18.41
CA HIS A 195 -0.50 -2.34 -19.19
C HIS A 195 -0.94 -0.90 -19.53
N GLY A 196 -0.72 0.05 -18.61
CA GLY A 196 -0.95 1.47 -18.85
C GLY A 196 -2.35 1.99 -18.51
N PHE A 197 -3.03 1.39 -17.52
CA PHE A 197 -4.31 1.87 -16.95
C PHE A 197 -5.44 2.11 -17.96
N ARG A 198 -5.52 1.27 -19.01
CA ARG A 198 -6.50 1.41 -20.09
C ARG A 198 -7.88 0.88 -19.69
N ARG A 199 -8.93 1.44 -20.30
CA ARG A 199 -10.30 0.91 -20.22
C ARG A 199 -10.53 -0.17 -21.28
N ASP A 200 -9.85 -1.30 -21.11
CA ASP A 200 -9.95 -2.44 -22.03
C ASP A 200 -10.44 -3.70 -21.30
N ALA A 201 -10.37 -4.84 -21.99
CA ALA A 201 -10.83 -6.13 -21.46
C ALA A 201 -10.22 -6.46 -20.10
N LEU A 202 -8.94 -6.12 -19.85
CA LEU A 202 -8.31 -6.39 -18.57
C LEU A 202 -8.97 -5.62 -17.42
N LEU A 203 -9.31 -4.35 -17.62
CA LEU A 203 -9.98 -3.59 -16.56
C LEU A 203 -11.34 -4.22 -16.21
N TRP A 204 -12.07 -4.71 -17.22
CA TRP A 204 -13.36 -5.36 -17.02
C TRP A 204 -13.24 -6.77 -16.42
N THR A 205 -12.20 -7.54 -16.74
CA THR A 205 -11.96 -8.81 -16.07
C THR A 205 -11.62 -8.58 -14.60
N LEU A 206 -10.78 -7.59 -14.27
CA LEU A 206 -10.50 -7.22 -12.88
C LEU A 206 -11.77 -6.72 -12.17
N ALA A 207 -12.65 -5.99 -12.87
CA ALA A 207 -13.94 -5.55 -12.36
C ALA A 207 -14.90 -6.73 -12.08
N GLY A 208 -14.79 -7.83 -12.83
CA GLY A 208 -15.54 -9.07 -12.56
C GLY A 208 -14.93 -9.90 -11.44
N ILE A 209 -13.59 -10.02 -11.39
CA ILE A 209 -12.87 -10.78 -10.35
C ILE A 209 -13.08 -10.16 -8.96
N ALA A 210 -13.05 -8.84 -8.85
CA ALA A 210 -13.16 -8.13 -7.57
C ALA A 210 -14.41 -8.52 -6.74
N PRO A 211 -15.66 -8.39 -7.25
CA PRO A 211 -16.85 -8.78 -6.51
C PRO A 211 -16.93 -10.29 -6.31
N VAL A 212 -16.52 -11.11 -7.29
CA VAL A 212 -16.53 -12.58 -7.14
C VAL A 212 -15.63 -13.02 -5.99
N ALA A 213 -14.38 -12.54 -5.95
CA ALA A 213 -13.43 -12.86 -4.87
C ALA A 213 -13.97 -12.42 -3.50
N TYR A 214 -14.55 -11.22 -3.42
CA TYR A 214 -15.14 -10.71 -2.19
C TYR A 214 -16.37 -11.51 -1.74
N ILE A 215 -17.26 -11.89 -2.66
CA ILE A 215 -18.45 -12.69 -2.36
C ILE A 215 -18.06 -14.09 -1.91
N VAL A 216 -17.09 -14.73 -2.57
CA VAL A 216 -16.60 -16.05 -2.16
C VAL A 216 -16.03 -16.00 -0.75
N TRP A 217 -15.24 -14.98 -0.42
CA TRP A 217 -14.80 -14.74 0.96
C TRP A 217 -15.98 -14.55 1.91
N ALA A 218 -16.93 -13.68 1.57
CA ALA A 218 -18.07 -13.36 2.43
C ALA A 218 -18.90 -14.62 2.74
N VAL A 219 -19.24 -15.42 1.72
CA VAL A 219 -19.95 -16.69 1.89
C VAL A 219 -19.16 -17.64 2.78
N GLY A 220 -17.86 -17.81 2.55
CA GLY A 220 -17.00 -18.66 3.39
C GLY A 220 -16.93 -18.18 4.85
N ALA A 221 -16.88 -16.87 5.06
CA ALA A 221 -16.83 -16.25 6.39
C ALA A 221 -18.16 -16.38 7.14
N PHE A 222 -19.30 -16.20 6.45
CA PHE A 222 -20.64 -16.34 7.05
C PHE A 222 -21.02 -17.79 7.32
N ALA A 223 -20.62 -18.71 6.46
CA ALA A 223 -20.94 -20.13 6.60
C ALA A 223 -19.96 -20.89 7.51
N HIS A 224 -18.99 -20.20 8.13
CA HIS A 224 -17.98 -20.80 9.02
C HIS A 224 -17.23 -22.00 8.41
N LEU A 225 -17.11 -22.03 7.07
CA LEU A 225 -16.63 -23.20 6.33
C LEU A 225 -15.11 -23.42 6.46
N VAL A 226 -14.37 -22.44 6.96
CA VAL A 226 -12.91 -22.48 7.04
C VAL A 226 -12.45 -21.92 8.39
N PRO A 227 -11.48 -22.57 9.06
CA PRO A 227 -10.85 -22.01 10.26
C PRO A 227 -10.30 -20.61 9.98
N LYS A 228 -10.51 -19.66 10.90
CA LYS A 228 -9.97 -18.31 10.78
C LYS A 228 -8.48 -18.34 11.15
N GLN A 229 -7.62 -18.53 10.15
CA GLN A 229 -6.17 -18.36 10.31
C GLN A 229 -5.67 -17.26 9.39
N SER A 230 -4.99 -16.29 9.98
CA SER A 230 -4.45 -15.14 9.23
C SER A 230 -3.48 -15.60 8.14
N GLY A 231 -3.70 -15.10 6.93
CA GLY A 231 -2.84 -15.32 5.76
C GLY A 231 -3.19 -16.54 4.91
N ASP A 232 -4.36 -17.14 5.14
CA ASP A 232 -4.92 -18.18 4.29
C ASP A 232 -5.55 -17.59 3.01
N TYR A 233 -6.00 -18.45 2.10
CA TYR A 233 -6.62 -18.04 0.84
C TYR A 233 -7.92 -17.26 1.03
N THR A 234 -8.67 -17.51 2.10
CA THR A 234 -9.89 -16.73 2.41
C THR A 234 -9.57 -15.27 2.65
N ASP A 235 -8.54 -14.96 3.46
CA ASP A 235 -8.05 -13.59 3.65
C ASP A 235 -7.55 -13.00 2.34
N THR A 236 -6.82 -13.80 1.56
CA THR A 236 -6.30 -13.38 0.26
C THR A 236 -7.42 -13.02 -0.71
N LEU A 237 -8.53 -13.77 -0.73
CA LEU A 237 -9.71 -13.48 -1.57
C LEU A 237 -10.36 -12.15 -1.20
N ARG A 238 -10.50 -11.86 0.10
CA ARG A 238 -10.97 -10.56 0.59
C ARG A 238 -10.05 -9.44 0.12
N ASP A 239 -8.73 -9.61 0.30
CA ASP A 239 -7.73 -8.62 -0.08
C ASP A 239 -7.74 -8.36 -1.59
N VAL A 240 -7.83 -9.42 -2.41
CA VAL A 240 -8.01 -9.31 -3.86
C VAL A 240 -9.28 -8.52 -4.19
N GLY A 241 -10.41 -8.84 -3.58
CA GLY A 241 -11.67 -8.14 -3.81
C GLY A 241 -11.59 -6.65 -3.51
N LEU A 242 -11.06 -6.29 -2.34
CA LEU A 242 -10.94 -4.90 -1.88
C LEU A 242 -9.94 -4.10 -2.73
N VAL A 243 -8.77 -4.67 -3.01
CA VAL A 243 -7.71 -3.97 -3.77
C VAL A 243 -8.09 -3.82 -5.23
N LEU A 244 -8.60 -4.87 -5.88
CA LEU A 244 -9.03 -4.79 -7.28
C LEU A 244 -10.24 -3.87 -7.44
N GLY A 245 -11.23 -3.95 -6.55
CA GLY A 245 -12.37 -3.05 -6.55
C GLY A 245 -11.96 -1.59 -6.44
N THR A 246 -11.04 -1.29 -5.51
CA THR A 246 -10.47 0.06 -5.34
C THR A 246 -9.69 0.50 -6.58
N TYR A 247 -8.84 -0.35 -7.13
CA TYR A 247 -8.09 -0.07 -8.36
C TYR A 247 -9.02 0.25 -9.54
N VAL A 248 -10.02 -0.61 -9.79
CA VAL A 248 -11.00 -0.44 -10.87
C VAL A 248 -11.77 0.86 -10.68
N ALA A 249 -12.28 1.13 -9.47
CA ALA A 249 -13.01 2.36 -9.17
C ALA A 249 -12.15 3.61 -9.45
N VAL A 250 -10.90 3.63 -9.01
CA VAL A 250 -9.98 4.76 -9.26
C VAL A 250 -9.67 4.92 -10.74
N VAL A 251 -9.40 3.83 -11.48
CA VAL A 251 -9.14 3.91 -12.92
C VAL A 251 -10.37 4.43 -13.66
N LEU A 252 -11.57 3.91 -13.38
CA LEU A 252 -12.81 4.38 -13.98
C LEU A 252 -13.05 5.86 -13.65
N ALA A 253 -12.91 6.28 -12.39
CA ALA A 253 -13.03 7.68 -12.01
C ALA A 253 -12.02 8.57 -12.76
N ALA A 254 -10.74 8.20 -12.77
CA ALA A 254 -9.65 8.97 -13.39
C ALA A 254 -9.73 9.07 -14.92
N THR A 255 -10.37 8.12 -15.59
CA THR A 255 -10.47 8.07 -17.06
C THR A 255 -11.84 8.50 -17.58
N THR A 256 -12.67 9.10 -16.73
CA THR A 256 -14.02 9.54 -17.11
C THR A 256 -13.99 10.71 -18.08
N LYS A 257 -14.72 10.56 -19.20
CA LYS A 257 -14.81 11.58 -20.28
C LYS A 257 -15.91 12.62 -20.08
N ARG A 258 -16.89 12.36 -19.21
CA ARG A 258 -18.00 13.30 -18.94
C ARG A 258 -17.51 14.49 -18.12
N GLY A 259 -17.71 15.72 -18.60
CA GLY A 259 -17.14 16.93 -18.01
C GLY A 259 -17.59 17.23 -16.56
N SER A 260 -18.86 16.97 -16.23
CA SER A 260 -19.38 17.11 -14.85
C SER A 260 -18.75 16.09 -13.89
N ALA A 261 -18.78 14.81 -14.28
CA ALA A 261 -18.20 13.73 -13.50
C ALA A 261 -16.68 13.87 -13.32
N ARG A 262 -15.97 14.36 -14.35
CA ARG A 262 -14.54 14.66 -14.27
C ARG A 262 -14.25 15.72 -13.21
N ARG A 263 -14.97 16.84 -13.21
CA ARG A 263 -14.81 17.89 -12.19
C ARG A 263 -15.05 17.37 -10.77
N PHE A 264 -16.08 16.54 -10.60
CA PHE A 264 -16.38 15.90 -9.31
C PHE A 264 -15.22 15.02 -8.83
N TRP A 265 -14.74 14.10 -9.67
CA TRP A 265 -13.63 13.22 -9.31
C TRP A 265 -12.31 13.96 -9.10
N ASP A 266 -12.04 14.99 -9.92
CA ASP A 266 -10.84 15.82 -9.75
C ASP A 266 -10.83 16.48 -8.37
N SER A 267 -11.96 17.00 -7.88
CA SER A 267 -12.09 17.57 -6.54
C SER A 267 -11.84 16.54 -5.43
N ILE A 268 -12.38 15.32 -5.55
CA ILE A 268 -12.15 14.24 -4.59
C ILE A 268 -10.68 13.77 -4.62
N PHE A 269 -10.06 13.76 -5.79
CA PHE A 269 -8.68 13.31 -5.96
C PHE A 269 -7.65 14.32 -5.47
N VAL A 270 -7.96 15.60 -5.32
CA VAL A 270 -7.00 16.58 -4.78
C VAL A 270 -6.49 16.19 -3.37
N PRO A 271 -7.34 16.01 -2.34
CA PRO A 271 -6.87 15.66 -1.00
C PRO A 271 -6.20 14.28 -0.97
N LEU A 272 -6.69 13.31 -1.74
CA LEU A 272 -6.08 11.98 -1.82
C LEU A 272 -4.68 12.03 -2.45
N ARG A 273 -4.51 12.77 -3.56
CA ARG A 273 -3.20 12.98 -4.18
C ARG A 273 -2.25 13.70 -3.24
N ALA A 274 -2.74 14.72 -2.53
CA ALA A 274 -1.96 15.46 -1.56
C ALA A 274 -1.41 14.53 -0.46
N CYS A 275 -2.28 13.77 0.20
CA CYS A 275 -1.88 12.78 1.21
C CYS A 275 -0.91 11.73 0.63
N GLY A 276 -1.16 11.25 -0.60
CA GLY A 276 -0.27 10.33 -1.28
C GLY A 276 1.14 10.90 -1.56
N GLN A 277 1.31 12.21 -1.68
CA GLN A 277 2.62 12.81 -1.94
C GLN A 277 3.48 13.02 -0.69
N VAL A 278 2.84 13.12 0.48
CA VAL A 278 3.47 13.25 1.80
C VAL A 278 3.21 12.02 2.70
N ALA A 279 2.90 10.89 2.07
CA ALA A 279 2.45 9.66 2.72
C ALA A 279 3.39 9.14 3.81
N LEU A 280 4.70 9.15 3.57
CA LEU A 280 5.71 8.66 4.51
C LEU A 280 5.90 9.63 5.68
N SER A 281 5.88 10.94 5.43
CA SER A 281 5.91 11.92 6.52
C SER A 281 4.66 11.86 7.39
N LEU A 282 3.47 11.73 6.77
CA LEU A 282 2.22 11.49 7.51
C LEU A 282 2.26 10.18 8.27
N TYR A 283 2.89 9.14 7.69
CA TYR A 283 3.08 7.87 8.37
C TYR A 283 3.86 8.06 9.68
N VAL A 284 5.03 8.68 9.60
CA VAL A 284 5.87 8.92 10.78
C VAL A 284 5.15 9.79 11.81
N LEU A 285 4.48 10.85 11.36
CA LEU A 285 3.76 11.78 12.23
C LEU A 285 2.63 11.10 13.01
N HIS A 286 1.71 10.39 12.35
CA HIS A 286 0.56 9.80 13.06
C HIS A 286 0.97 8.68 14.02
N VAL A 287 1.98 7.87 13.67
CA VAL A 287 2.52 6.86 14.59
C VAL A 287 3.17 7.52 15.79
N GLY A 288 3.90 8.63 15.59
CA GLY A 288 4.48 9.41 16.68
C GLY A 288 3.41 9.95 17.63
N LEU A 289 2.33 10.52 17.10
CA LEU A 289 1.20 10.99 17.91
C LEU A 289 0.53 9.86 18.71
N ILE A 290 0.34 8.70 18.09
CA ILE A 290 -0.21 7.52 18.78
C ILE A 290 0.76 7.01 19.85
N ALA A 291 2.06 6.99 19.58
CA ALA A 291 3.07 6.59 20.56
C ALA A 291 3.07 7.53 21.78
N LEU A 292 3.06 8.85 21.55
CA LEU A 292 2.97 9.85 22.62
C LEU A 292 1.71 9.64 23.46
N TRP A 293 0.56 9.44 22.81
CA TRP A 293 -0.69 9.16 23.51
C TRP A 293 -0.59 7.89 24.35
N LYS A 294 -0.20 6.76 23.75
CA LYS A 294 -0.21 5.47 24.44
C LYS A 294 0.79 5.42 25.60
N ASN A 295 1.94 6.09 25.48
CA ASN A 295 2.90 6.14 26.58
C ASN A 295 2.43 7.03 27.74
N ALA A 296 1.59 8.05 27.47
CA ALA A 296 1.02 8.91 28.52
C ALA A 296 -0.27 8.33 29.14
N TYR A 297 -1.13 7.71 28.34
CA TYR A 297 -2.51 7.37 28.74
C TYR A 297 -2.89 5.89 28.54
N GLY A 298 -2.02 5.07 27.94
CA GLY A 298 -2.33 3.68 27.61
C GLY A 298 -3.37 3.52 26.48
N PHE A 299 -3.97 2.34 26.40
CA PHE A 299 -5.06 2.06 25.46
C PHE A 299 -6.35 2.73 25.92
N PRO A 300 -7.10 3.42 25.03
CA PRO A 300 -8.40 3.96 25.37
C PRO A 300 -9.38 2.84 25.77
N VAL A 301 -9.95 2.96 26.98
CA VAL A 301 -10.96 2.02 27.50
C VAL A 301 -12.40 2.44 27.16
N ALA A 302 -12.58 3.70 26.79
CA ALA A 302 -13.85 4.29 26.37
C ALA A 302 -13.66 5.08 25.07
N ASN A 303 -14.76 5.40 24.40
CA ASN A 303 -14.74 6.16 23.16
C ASN A 303 -14.14 7.55 23.38
N PHE A 304 -13.04 7.81 22.70
CA PHE A 304 -12.35 9.09 22.65
C PHE A 304 -12.36 9.62 21.22
N TYR A 305 -13.50 10.22 20.84
CA TYR A 305 -13.71 10.72 19.48
C TYR A 305 -12.68 11.78 19.06
N LEU A 306 -12.17 12.59 19.99
CA LEU A 306 -11.15 13.58 19.69
C LEU A 306 -9.87 12.93 19.14
N GLY A 307 -9.42 11.81 19.71
CA GLY A 307 -8.25 11.06 19.21
C GLY A 307 -8.50 10.52 17.79
N TRP A 308 -9.70 10.01 17.53
CA TRP A 308 -10.11 9.59 16.19
C TRP A 308 -10.11 10.76 15.19
N PHE A 309 -10.67 11.92 15.57
CA PHE A 309 -10.68 13.13 14.74
C PHE A 309 -9.28 13.67 14.45
N VAL A 310 -8.38 13.63 15.43
CA VAL A 310 -6.98 14.04 15.25
C VAL A 310 -6.26 13.12 14.27
N ILE A 311 -6.43 11.80 14.39
CA ILE A 311 -5.71 10.83 13.56
C ILE A 311 -6.30 10.71 12.14
N VAL A 312 -7.61 10.71 11.97
CA VAL A 312 -8.21 10.47 10.64
C VAL A 312 -8.33 11.79 9.87
N PRO A 313 -9.34 12.66 10.09
CA PRO A 313 -9.47 13.89 9.32
C PRO A 313 -8.36 14.91 9.63
N GLY A 314 -7.85 14.96 10.87
CA GLY A 314 -6.75 15.86 11.25
C GLY A 314 -5.49 15.60 10.44
N MET A 315 -5.04 14.35 10.33
CA MET A 315 -3.85 14.01 9.52
C MET A 315 -4.08 14.22 8.02
N ILE A 316 -5.29 13.98 7.51
CA ILE A 316 -5.64 14.27 6.11
C ILE A 316 -5.53 15.78 5.85
N PHE A 317 -6.06 16.60 6.75
CA PHE A 317 -5.98 18.05 6.67
C PHE A 317 -4.54 18.55 6.74
N VAL A 318 -3.75 18.07 7.71
CA VAL A 318 -2.32 18.38 7.83
C VAL A 318 -1.57 18.00 6.56
N GLY A 319 -1.83 16.82 6.01
CA GLY A 319 -1.21 16.34 4.77
C GLY A 319 -1.54 17.22 3.56
N TRP A 320 -2.82 17.61 3.45
CA TRP A 320 -3.29 18.50 2.41
C TRP A 320 -2.66 19.90 2.52
N LEU A 321 -2.62 20.47 3.73
CA LEU A 321 -2.00 21.76 4.01
C LEU A 321 -0.50 21.74 3.70
N TRP A 322 0.22 20.71 4.18
CA TRP A 322 1.65 20.55 3.93
C TRP A 322 1.95 20.47 2.45
N TRP A 323 1.20 19.65 1.71
CA TRP A 323 1.33 19.54 0.27
C TRP A 323 1.08 20.89 -0.43
N ARG A 324 0.08 21.65 0.03
CA ARG A 324 -0.31 22.94 -0.57
C ARG A 324 0.75 24.04 -0.37
N PHE A 325 1.42 24.08 0.79
CA PHE A 325 2.33 25.16 1.18
C PHE A 325 3.82 24.79 1.09
N VAL A 326 4.21 23.56 1.41
CA VAL A 326 5.62 23.10 1.45
C VAL A 326 5.95 22.17 0.27
N GLY A 327 4.98 21.35 -0.14
CA GLY A 327 5.12 20.39 -1.23
C GLY A 327 5.60 19.02 -0.76
N THR A 328 6.92 18.81 -0.71
CA THR A 328 7.50 17.51 -0.35
C THR A 328 7.58 17.36 1.18
N GLY A 329 7.20 16.19 1.72
CA GLY A 329 7.37 15.89 3.13
C GLY A 329 8.85 15.71 3.53
N PRO A 330 9.23 16.00 4.79
CA PRO A 330 10.62 15.91 5.24
C PRO A 330 11.22 14.51 5.06
N VAL A 331 10.46 13.46 5.40
CA VAL A 331 10.95 12.07 5.30
C VAL A 331 11.11 11.66 3.83
N GLU A 332 10.18 12.07 2.97
CA GLU A 332 10.29 11.88 1.52
C GLU A 332 11.47 12.60 0.90
N TRP A 333 11.81 13.77 1.44
CA TRP A 333 12.95 14.57 0.99
C TRP A 333 14.26 13.88 1.35
N VAL A 334 14.43 13.43 2.60
CA VAL A 334 15.60 12.65 3.05
C VAL A 334 15.75 11.38 2.21
N MET A 335 14.68 10.60 2.05
CA MET A 335 14.70 9.40 1.20
C MET A 335 15.07 9.72 -0.25
N GLY A 336 14.55 10.84 -0.78
CA GLY A 336 14.92 11.33 -2.10
C GLY A 336 16.41 11.60 -2.22
N TRP A 337 17.00 12.25 -1.21
CA TRP A 337 18.43 12.52 -1.18
C TRP A 337 19.28 11.25 -1.12
N ILE A 338 18.98 10.32 -0.21
CA ILE A 338 19.67 9.02 -0.05
C ILE A 338 19.64 8.20 -1.35
N THR A 339 18.51 8.22 -2.06
CA THR A 339 18.35 7.46 -3.31
C THR A 339 18.93 8.17 -4.54
N GLY A 340 19.64 9.30 -4.37
CA GLY A 340 20.17 10.10 -5.48
C GLY A 340 19.08 10.75 -6.34
N ARG A 341 17.89 10.97 -5.75
CA ARG A 341 16.70 11.53 -6.38
C ARG A 341 16.14 12.68 -5.54
N PRO A 342 16.93 13.75 -5.35
CA PRO A 342 16.53 14.87 -4.51
C PRO A 342 15.20 15.43 -5.02
N LYS A 343 14.20 15.43 -4.15
CA LYS A 343 12.92 16.07 -4.43
C LYS A 343 13.08 17.55 -4.14
N ARG A 344 12.67 18.41 -5.07
CA ARG A 344 12.65 19.85 -4.81
C ARG A 344 11.60 20.13 -3.72
N VAL A 345 12.02 20.72 -2.60
CA VAL A 345 11.11 21.54 -1.79
C VAL A 345 10.67 22.66 -2.73
N ARG A 346 9.36 22.89 -2.86
CA ARG A 346 8.85 23.77 -3.91
C ARG A 346 9.58 25.12 -3.81
N ARG A 347 10.22 25.59 -4.89
CA ARG A 347 10.63 27.00 -4.98
C ARG A 347 9.35 27.81 -4.87
N ALA A 348 9.30 28.75 -3.93
CA ALA A 348 8.25 29.76 -3.89
C ALA A 348 8.06 30.30 -5.32
N ALA A 349 6.81 30.30 -5.78
CA ALA A 349 6.45 31.01 -7.00
C ALA A 349 6.56 32.51 -6.74
#